data_AF-A0A1H8EQG8-F1
#
_entry.id   AF-A0A1H8EQG8-F1
#
_cell.length_a   1.000
_cell.length_b   1.000
_cell.length_c   1.000
_cell.angle_alpha   90.00
_cell.angle_beta   90.00
_cell.angle_gamma   90.00
#
_symmetry.space_group_name_H-M   'P 1'
#
loop_
_entity.id
_entity.type
_entity.pdbx_description
1 polymer ?
#
loop_
_entity_poly.entity_id
_entity_poly.type
_entity_poly.pdbx_seq_one_letter_code
_entity_poly.pdbx_strand_id
1 'polypeptide(L)' 'MSAMEECSIGWVYYYQSARYLRTGEFTAALGGNAPILIDRRNGAILPTGTAYPIEHYIRDHELSGE' A
#
# COMPACT_ATOMS: atom_id res chain seq x y z
N MET A 1 -8.02 8.96 -6.40
CA MET A 1 -8.22 7.66 -7.03
C MET A 1 -7.53 6.64 -6.16
N SER A 2 -8.21 5.56 -5.79
CA SER A 2 -7.52 4.39 -5.30
C SER A 2 -7.02 3.58 -6.49
N ALA A 3 -5.86 2.96 -6.37
CA ALA A 3 -5.31 2.06 -7.38
C ALA A 3 -4.98 0.72 -6.71
N MET A 4 -5.07 -0.35 -7.50
CA MET A 4 -4.74 -1.69 -7.04
C MET A 4 -3.84 -2.33 -8.09
N GLU A 5 -2.74 -2.89 -7.62
CA GLU A 5 -1.73 -3.55 -8.45
C GLU A 5 -1.55 -4.98 -7.96
N GLU A 6 -1.47 -5.94 -8.89
CA GLU A 6 -1.18 -7.33 -8.56
C GLU A 6 0.34 -7.54 -8.49
N CYS A 7 0.78 -8.33 -7.52
CA CYS A 7 2.17 -8.73 -7.31
C CYS A 7 2.24 -10.23 -6.98
N SER A 8 3.46 -10.73 -6.79
CA SER A 8 3.74 -12.13 -6.48
C SER A 8 3.02 -12.64 -5.22
N ILE A 9 2.92 -11.81 -4.18
CA ILE A 9 2.27 -12.15 -2.90
C ILE A 9 0.74 -12.05 -2.98
N GLY A 10 0.24 -11.09 -3.76
CA GLY A 10 -1.18 -10.78 -3.83
C GLY A 10 -1.40 -9.39 -4.40
N TRP A 11 -1.88 -8.46 -3.60
CA TRP A 11 -2.25 -7.13 -4.11
C TRP A 11 -1.73 -5.98 -3.27
N VAL A 12 -1.29 -4.93 -3.95
CA VAL A 12 -0.97 -3.65 -3.35
C VAL A 12 -2.13 -2.69 -3.59
N TYR A 13 -2.63 -2.08 -2.53
CA TYR A 13 -3.70 -1.08 -2.58
C TYR A 13 -3.17 0.30 -2.18
N TYR A 14 -3.31 1.25 -3.09
CA TYR A 14 -2.98 2.65 -2.88
C TYR A 14 -4.23 3.47 -2.67
N TYR A 15 -4.19 4.39 -1.72
CA TYR A 15 -5.32 5.21 -1.34
C TYR A 15 -4.90 6.65 -1.05
N GLN A 16 -5.88 7.53 -1.02
CA GLN A 16 -5.71 8.90 -0.55
C GLN A 16 -6.99 9.45 0.04
N SER A 17 -6.86 10.57 0.74
CA SER A 17 -7.99 11.37 1.21
C SER A 17 -8.90 11.74 0.06
N ALA A 18 -10.19 11.40 0.20
CA ALA A 18 -11.20 11.74 -0.80
C ALA A 18 -11.32 13.26 -1.00
N ARG A 19 -11.07 14.06 0.05
CA ARG A 19 -11.03 15.53 -0.05
C ARG A 19 -9.85 15.97 -0.91
N TYR A 20 -8.64 15.52 -0.58
CA TYR A 20 -7.44 15.82 -1.37
C TYR A 20 -7.63 15.48 -2.85
N LEU A 21 -8.17 14.30 -3.14
CA LEU A 21 -8.39 13.85 -4.52
C LEU A 21 -9.40 14.68 -5.31
N ARG A 22 -10.40 15.27 -4.62
CA ARG A 22 -11.42 16.11 -5.27
C ARG A 22 -10.99 17.58 -5.38
N THR A 23 -10.28 18.10 -4.39
CA THR A 23 -10.00 19.54 -4.28
C THR A 23 -8.56 19.92 -4.60
N GLY A 24 -7.62 18.96 -4.58
CA GLY A 24 -6.19 19.21 -4.66
C GLY A 24 -5.59 19.90 -3.42
N GLU A 25 -6.38 20.09 -2.36
CA GLU A 25 -5.95 20.80 -1.17
C GLU A 25 -4.92 19.98 -0.38
N PHE A 26 -3.65 20.40 -0.44
CA PHE A 26 -2.53 19.67 0.14
C PHE A 26 -2.70 19.34 1.64
N THR A 27 -3.29 20.24 2.43
CA THR A 27 -3.54 20.02 3.87
C THR A 27 -4.52 18.88 4.14
N ALA A 28 -5.29 18.46 3.13
CA ALA A 28 -6.18 17.33 3.22
C ALA A 28 -5.51 16.00 2.82
N ALA A 29 -4.24 16.01 2.36
CA ALA A 29 -3.52 14.78 2.02
C ALA A 29 -3.20 13.96 3.27
N LEU A 30 -3.24 12.63 3.15
CA LEU A 30 -2.88 11.73 4.26
C LEU A 30 -1.35 11.75 4.47
N GLY A 31 -0.91 12.06 5.69
CA GLY A 31 0.47 11.90 6.11
C GLY A 31 0.78 10.44 6.47
N GLY A 32 2.00 9.98 6.18
CA GLY A 32 2.40 8.59 6.48
C GLY A 32 1.64 7.53 5.66
N ASN A 33 1.16 7.91 4.46
CA ASN A 33 0.27 7.12 3.61
C ASN A 33 0.99 5.95 2.89
N ALA A 34 1.44 4.97 3.67
CA ALA A 34 2.01 3.73 3.15
C ALA A 34 0.94 2.92 2.40
N PRO A 35 1.30 2.28 1.27
CA PRO A 35 0.40 1.36 0.56
C PRO A 35 0.07 0.13 1.40
N ILE A 36 -1.09 -0.49 1.19
CA ILE A 36 -1.51 -1.70 1.90
C ILE A 36 -1.16 -2.91 1.05
N LEU A 37 -0.36 -3.85 1.58
CA LEU A 37 -0.10 -5.13 0.94
C LEU A 37 -1.05 -6.20 1.50
N ILE A 38 -1.70 -6.95 0.61
CA ILE A 38 -2.71 -7.95 0.96
C ILE A 38 -2.25 -9.31 0.43
N ASP A 39 -2.14 -10.29 1.33
CA ASP A 39 -1.83 -11.68 0.99
C ASP A 39 -3.01 -12.36 0.28
N ARG A 40 -2.76 -12.92 -0.89
CA ARG A 40 -3.78 -13.61 -1.68
C ARG A 40 -4.30 -14.90 -1.06
N ARG A 41 -3.55 -15.56 -0.19
CA ARG A 41 -3.91 -16.87 0.38
C ARG A 41 -5.00 -16.77 1.44
N ASN A 42 -4.94 -15.74 2.27
CA ASN A 42 -5.79 -15.60 3.46
C ASN A 42 -6.39 -14.19 3.64
N GLY A 43 -6.01 -13.22 2.80
CA GLY A 43 -6.47 -11.83 2.89
C GLY A 43 -5.81 -11.03 4.02
N ALA A 44 -4.74 -11.53 4.65
CA ALA A 44 -4.02 -10.82 5.70
C ALA A 44 -3.38 -9.55 5.16
N ILE A 45 -3.37 -8.50 5.99
CA ILE A 45 -2.64 -7.27 5.70
C ILE A 45 -1.20 -7.47 6.16
N LEU A 46 -0.27 -7.35 5.23
CA LEU A 46 1.15 -7.44 5.48
C LEU A 46 1.71 -6.04 5.80
N PRO A 47 2.51 -5.88 6.86
CA PRO A 47 3.09 -4.61 7.25
C PRO A 47 3.91 -3.92 6.14
N THR A 48 3.68 -2.63 5.94
CA THR A 48 4.49 -1.78 5.04
C THR A 48 4.82 -0.47 5.75
N GLY A 49 5.60 0.39 5.08
CA GLY A 49 5.93 1.72 5.60
C GLY A 49 6.24 2.71 4.50
N THR A 50 6.57 3.94 4.90
CA THR A 50 6.93 5.02 3.97
C THR A 50 8.44 5.23 3.83
N ALA A 51 9.27 4.39 4.46
CA ALA A 51 10.72 4.52 4.43
C ALA A 51 11.33 4.06 3.10
N TYR A 52 10.72 3.07 2.45
CA TYR A 52 11.17 2.46 1.21
C TYR A 52 10.03 2.34 0.18
N PRO A 53 10.35 2.15 -1.11
CA PRO A 53 9.38 1.77 -2.13
C PRO A 53 8.67 0.43 -1.82
N ILE A 54 7.51 0.19 -2.42
CA ILE A 54 6.70 -1.00 -2.14
C ILE A 54 7.44 -2.31 -2.46
N GLU A 55 8.30 -2.31 -3.48
CA GLU A 55 9.06 -3.47 -3.93
C GLU A 55 10.02 -4.00 -2.86
N HIS A 56 10.44 -3.13 -1.94
CA HIS A 56 11.25 -3.53 -0.79
C HIS A 56 10.44 -4.43 0.16
N TYR A 57 9.25 -3.98 0.56
CA TYR A 57 8.39 -4.75 1.47
C TYR A 57 7.87 -6.03 0.83
N ILE A 58 7.54 -6.01 -0.47
CA ILE A 58 7.17 -7.23 -1.20
C ILE A 58 8.30 -8.26 -1.08
N ARG A 59 9.55 -7.86 -1.35
CA ARG A 59 10.70 -8.76 -1.23
C ARG A 59 10.91 -9.28 0.18
N ASP A 60 10.76 -8.42 1.19
CA ASP A 60 10.96 -8.82 2.59
C ASP A 60 9.92 -9.87 3.02
N HIS A 61 8.67 -9.72 2.61
CA HIS A 61 7.62 -10.72 2.86
C HIS A 61 7.83 -12.02 2.06
N GLU A 62 8.30 -11.93 0.81
CA GLU A 62 8.69 -13.11 0.02
C GLU A 62 9.80 -13.93 0.72
N LEU A 63 10.80 -13.25 1.29
CA LEU A 63 11.91 -13.88 1.98
C LEU A 63 11.54 -14.43 3.36
N SER A 64 10.59 -13.80 4.04
CA SER A 64 10.12 -14.22 5.36
C SER A 64 9.27 -15.49 5.31
N GLY A 65 8.72 -15.82 4.13
CA GLY A 65 7.89 -17.02 3.93
C GLY A 65 6.55 -16.96 4.68
N GLU A 66 6.13 -15.76 5.07
CA GLU A 66 4.76 -15.52 5.55
C GLU A 66 3.76 -15.97 4.52
#